data_AF-A0A6B3CFF8-F1
#
_entry.id   AF-A0A6B3CFF8-F1
#
_cell.length_a   1.000
_cell.length_b   1.000
_cell.length_c   1.000
_cell.angle_alpha   90.00
_cell.angle_beta   90.00
_cell.angle_gamma   90.00
#
_symmetry.space_group_name_H-M   'P 1'
#
loop_
_entity.id
_entity.type
_entity.pdbx_description
1 polymer ?
#
loop_
_entity_poly.entity_id
_entity_poly.type
_entity_poly.pdbx_seq_one_letter_code
_entity_poly.pdbx_strand_id
1 'polypeptide(L)'
;TADATSGGKIDAADYAGAAQYVDWYNPMTYDFFGAWDATGPTAPHSPLASYSGIPKEDFHTSATIAKLKGLGVPSSKLLLGLGFYGRGWTG
;
A
#
# COMPACT_ATOMS: atom_id res chain seq x y z
N THR A 1 -1.62 6.25 1.83
CA THR A 1 -1.49 4.83 1.42
C THR A 1 -0.04 4.40 1.49
N ALA A 2 0.21 3.13 1.77
CA ALA A 2 1.55 2.54 1.85
C ALA A 2 2.06 2.16 0.45
N ASP A 3 2.48 3.14 -0.35
CA ASP A 3 2.98 2.90 -1.72
C ASP A 3 4.37 2.25 -1.73
N ALA A 4 4.56 1.28 -2.62
CA ALA A 4 5.81 0.53 -2.75
C ALA A 4 6.69 1.01 -3.91
N THR A 5 6.31 2.08 -4.60
CA THR A 5 7.09 2.67 -5.69
C THR A 5 8.47 3.10 -5.22
N SER A 6 9.47 3.01 -6.10
CA SER A 6 10.80 3.55 -5.84
C SER A 6 10.74 5.04 -5.49
N GLY A 7 11.32 5.43 -4.36
CA GLY A 7 11.25 6.80 -3.83
C GLY A 7 9.89 7.16 -3.21
N GLY A 8 9.01 6.18 -3.00
CA GLY A 8 7.70 6.35 -2.36
C GLY A 8 7.79 6.58 -0.85
N LYS A 9 6.62 6.59 -0.19
CA LYS A 9 6.50 6.87 1.25
C LYS A 9 7.19 5.83 2.12
N ILE A 10 7.26 4.58 1.65
CA ILE A 10 7.99 3.52 2.37
C ILE A 10 9.50 3.78 2.38
N ASP A 11 10.04 4.42 1.33
CA ASP A 11 11.48 4.73 1.22
C ASP A 11 11.88 5.98 2.03
N ALA A 12 10.92 6.78 2.49
CA ALA A 12 11.18 8.03 3.21
C ALA A 12 11.58 7.85 4.68
N ALA A 13 11.57 6.61 5.21
CA ALA A 13 11.88 6.32 6.61
C ALA A 13 12.51 4.93 6.80
N ASP A 14 13.27 4.79 7.89
CA ASP A 14 13.88 3.50 8.27
C ASP A 14 12.90 2.61 9.06
N TYR A 15 11.98 1.96 8.33
CA TYR A 15 11.04 1.01 8.93
C TYR A 15 11.72 -0.25 9.49
N ALA A 16 12.89 -0.64 8.95
CA ALA A 16 13.62 -1.80 9.40
C ALA A 16 14.29 -1.54 10.76
N GLY A 17 14.98 -0.41 10.90
CA GLY A 17 15.56 0.03 12.17
C GLY A 17 14.50 0.27 13.24
N ALA A 18 13.34 0.81 12.87
CA ALA A 18 12.23 1.02 13.79
C ALA A 18 11.54 -0.29 14.22
N ALA A 19 11.59 -1.35 13.41
CA ALA A 19 10.88 -2.61 13.67
C ALA A 19 11.29 -3.30 14.98
N GLN A 20 12.46 -2.99 15.54
CA GLN A 20 12.89 -3.54 16.84
C GLN A 20 12.13 -2.93 18.04
N TYR A 21 11.53 -1.74 17.86
CA TYR A 21 10.91 -0.98 18.95
C TYR A 21 9.37 -1.06 18.97
N VAL A 22 8.75 -1.55 17.90
CA VAL A 22 7.28 -1.68 17.80
C VAL A 22 6.88 -3.15 17.83
N ASP A 23 5.68 -3.44 18.33
CA ASP A 23 5.13 -4.81 18.33
C ASP A 23 4.84 -5.28 16.90
N TRP A 24 4.15 -4.42 16.12
CA TRP A 24 3.83 -4.64 14.72
C TRP A 24 3.56 -3.31 13.99
N TYR A 25 3.52 -3.38 12.67
CA TYR A 25 3.01 -2.35 11.79
C TYR A 25 1.63 -2.74 11.26
N ASN A 26 0.81 -1.72 11.02
CA ASN A 26 -0.42 -1.82 10.25
C ASN A 26 -0.21 -1.08 8.92
N PRO A 27 0.45 -1.68 7.91
CA PRO A 27 0.53 -1.05 6.59
C PRO A 27 -0.87 -0.70 6.07
N MET A 28 -1.08 0.58 5.75
CA MET A 28 -2.35 1.09 5.25
C MET A 28 -2.52 0.70 3.77
N THR A 29 -2.78 -0.58 3.52
CA THR A 29 -2.92 -1.24 2.21
C THR A 29 -4.29 -1.01 1.58
N TYR A 30 -4.76 0.22 1.70
CA TYR A 30 -6.00 0.76 1.15
C TYR A 30 -5.74 2.20 0.71
N ASP A 31 -6.69 2.81 0.01
CA ASP A 31 -6.56 4.16 -0.55
C ASP A 31 -5.45 4.31 -1.58
N PHE A 32 -5.18 3.25 -2.33
CA PHE A 32 -4.28 3.30 -3.48
C PHE A 32 -4.85 4.16 -4.60
N PHE A 33 -6.15 4.03 -4.85
CA PHE A 33 -6.87 4.76 -5.90
C PHE A 33 -8.16 5.36 -5.36
N GLY A 34 -8.59 6.50 -5.90
CA GLY A 34 -9.77 7.20 -5.42
C GLY A 34 -10.08 8.47 -6.19
N ALA A 35 -11.23 9.07 -5.91
CA ALA A 35 -11.79 10.21 -6.65
C ALA A 35 -11.01 11.53 -6.55
N TRP A 36 -9.87 11.56 -5.86
CA TRP A 36 -8.90 12.65 -6.00
C TRP A 36 -8.35 12.73 -7.43
N ASP A 37 -8.21 11.59 -8.11
CA ASP A 37 -8.00 11.51 -9.56
C ASP A 37 -9.38 11.60 -10.24
N ALA A 38 -9.97 12.81 -10.23
CA ALA A 38 -11.40 13.03 -10.49
C ALA A 38 -11.88 12.57 -11.87
N THR A 39 -11.04 12.68 -12.90
CA THR A 39 -11.32 12.23 -14.27
C THR A 39 -10.91 10.77 -14.51
N GLY A 40 -10.62 10.03 -13.45
CA GLY A 40 -10.10 8.68 -13.51
C GLY A 40 -8.61 8.61 -13.86
N PRO A 41 -8.11 7.41 -14.21
CA PRO A 41 -8.88 6.16 -14.38
C PRO A 41 -9.47 5.64 -13.06
N THR A 42 -10.63 4.99 -13.12
CA THR A 42 -11.22 4.29 -11.98
C THR A 42 -10.43 3.02 -11.67
N ALA A 43 -10.22 2.71 -10.39
CA ALA A 43 -9.53 1.50 -9.95
C ALA A 43 -9.95 1.08 -8.53
N PRO A 44 -9.80 -0.21 -8.15
CA PRO A 44 -10.09 -0.68 -6.80
C PRO A 44 -9.16 0.01 -5.80
N HIS A 45 -9.69 0.69 -4.77
CA HIS A 45 -8.82 1.41 -3.82
C HIS A 45 -7.93 0.52 -2.94
N SER A 46 -8.19 -0.79 -2.88
CA SER A 46 -7.51 -1.75 -2.00
C SER A 46 -7.25 -3.09 -2.71
N PRO A 47 -6.51 -3.13 -3.84
CA PRO A 47 -6.24 -4.38 -4.54
C PRO A 47 -5.21 -5.22 -3.78
N LEU A 48 -5.41 -6.55 -3.77
CA LEU A 48 -4.45 -7.48 -3.18
C LEU A 48 -3.17 -7.56 -4.02
N ALA A 49 -3.31 -7.77 -5.33
CA ALA A 49 -2.21 -7.96 -6.29
C ALA A 49 -2.32 -7.00 -7.48
N SER A 50 -1.24 -6.89 -8.27
CA SER A 50 -1.27 -6.22 -9.58
C SER A 50 -2.27 -6.90 -10.52
N TYR A 51 -2.72 -6.16 -11.53
CA TYR A 51 -3.63 -6.62 -12.56
C TYR A 51 -3.37 -5.88 -13.87
N SER A 52 -3.75 -6.48 -15.00
CA SER A 52 -3.59 -5.84 -16.31
C SER A 52 -4.33 -4.50 -16.36
N GLY A 53 -3.60 -3.42 -16.65
CA GLY A 53 -4.15 -2.07 -16.70
C GLY A 53 -4.26 -1.35 -15.35
N ILE A 54 -3.58 -1.84 -14.30
CA ILE A 54 -3.47 -1.09 -13.05
C ILE A 54 -2.85 0.29 -13.31
N PRO A 55 -3.41 1.41 -12.81
CA PRO A 55 -2.90 2.74 -13.15
C PRO A 55 -1.51 3.05 -12.56
N LYS A 56 -1.15 2.40 -11.45
CA LYS A 56 0.13 2.56 -10.75
C LYS A 56 0.60 1.16 -10.32
N GLU A 57 1.70 0.70 -10.90
CA GLU A 57 2.13 -0.71 -10.80
C GLU A 57 2.29 -1.19 -9.36
N ASP A 58 2.93 -0.40 -8.50
CA ASP A 58 3.26 -0.80 -7.12
C ASP A 58 2.19 -0.38 -6.08
N PHE A 59 0.97 -0.05 -6.54
CA PHE A 59 -0.13 0.41 -5.69
C PHE A 59 -1.10 -0.73 -5.37
N HIS A 60 -0.58 -1.80 -4.78
CA HIS A 60 -1.35 -2.93 -4.30
C HIS A 60 -0.70 -3.59 -3.08
N THR A 61 -1.50 -4.32 -2.30
CA THR A 61 -1.10 -4.91 -1.01
C THR A 61 0.17 -5.76 -1.10
N SER A 62 0.26 -6.65 -2.10
CA SER A 62 1.43 -7.53 -2.26
C SER A 62 2.74 -6.76 -2.49
N ALA A 63 2.70 -5.62 -3.20
CA ALA A 63 3.89 -4.79 -3.41
C ALA A 63 4.33 -4.12 -2.10
N THR A 64 3.39 -3.55 -1.35
CA THR A 64 3.64 -2.99 0.00
C THR A 64 4.31 -4.00 0.93
N ILE A 65 3.76 -5.22 1.01
CA ILE A 65 4.28 -6.26 1.90
C ILE A 65 5.64 -6.78 1.41
N ALA A 66 5.81 -6.96 0.10
CA ALA A 66 7.11 -7.35 -0.46
C ALA A 66 8.18 -6.30 -0.19
N LYS A 67 7.86 -5.01 -0.36
CA LYS A 67 8.77 -3.89 -0.10
C LYS A 67 9.22 -3.84 1.37
N LEU A 68 8.28 -3.86 2.31
CA LEU A 68 8.60 -3.82 3.75
C LEU A 68 9.44 -5.03 4.18
N LYS A 69 9.13 -6.23 3.68
CA LYS A 69 9.95 -7.42 3.91
C LYS A 69 11.34 -7.29 3.28
N GLY A 70 11.43 -6.73 2.07
CA GLY A 70 12.69 -6.48 1.37
C GLY A 70 13.59 -5.49 2.09
N LEU A 71 13.03 -4.55 2.86
CA LEU A 71 13.77 -3.66 3.76
C LEU A 71 14.26 -4.36 5.03
N GLY A 72 13.74 -5.55 5.36
CA GLY A 72 14.12 -6.32 6.54
C GLY A 72 13.08 -6.35 7.66
N VAL A 73 11.87 -5.83 7.45
CA VAL A 73 10.80 -5.91 8.45
C VAL A 73 10.31 -7.37 8.56
N PRO A 74 10.32 -7.98 9.77
CA PRO A 74 9.85 -9.35 9.96
C PRO A 74 8.38 -9.52 9.57
N SER A 75 8.04 -10.61 8.88
CA SER A 75 6.65 -10.86 8.43
C SER A 75 5.66 -10.99 9.59
N SER A 76 6.10 -11.49 10.76
CA SER A 76 5.29 -11.58 11.98
C SER A 76 4.91 -10.21 12.57
N LYS A 77 5.55 -9.13 12.11
CA LYS A 77 5.26 -7.74 12.52
C LYS A 77 4.43 -6.98 11.49
N LEU A 78 3.86 -7.64 10.48
CA LEU A 78 3.08 -6.98 9.43
C LEU A 78 1.62 -7.47 9.47
N LEU A 79 0.68 -6.59 9.84
CA LEU A 79 -0.75 -6.87 9.82
C LEU A 79 -1.42 -6.20 8.61
N LEU A 80 -2.06 -6.99 7.75
CA LEU A 80 -2.72 -6.46 6.55
C LEU A 80 -3.84 -5.48 6.90
N GLY A 81 -3.85 -4.32 6.24
CA GLY A 81 -4.91 -3.32 6.39
C GLY A 81 -6.16 -3.69 5.57
N LEU A 82 -7.34 -3.61 6.20
CA LEU A 82 -8.64 -3.78 5.55
C LEU A 82 -9.48 -2.52 5.73
N GLY A 83 -9.83 -1.87 4.63
CA GLY A 83 -10.74 -0.71 4.65
C GLY A 83 -12.19 -1.16 4.76
N PHE A 84 -12.90 -0.76 5.81
CA PHE A 84 -14.35 -1.01 5.97
C PHE A 84 -15.19 0.07 5.26
N TYR A 85 -14.81 0.37 4.02
CA TYR A 85 -15.43 1.40 3.17
C TYR A 85 -15.01 1.18 1.72
N GLY A 86 -15.68 1.84 0.78
CA GLY A 86 -15.30 1.89 -0.63
C GLY A 86 -14.94 3.31 -1.09
N ARG A 87 -14.28 3.40 -2.25
CA ARG A 87 -14.09 4.67 -2.99
C ARG A 87 -14.74 4.56 -4.35
N GLY A 88 -15.37 5.64 -4.80
CA GLY A 88 -16.13 5.66 -6.05
C GLY A 88 -16.02 7.00 -6.77
N TRP A 89 -16.31 6.96 -8.07
CA TRP A 89 -16.40 8.09 -8.98
C TRP A 89 -17.85 8.21 -9.48
N THR A 90 -18.24 9.38 -9.98
CA THR A 90 -19.48 9.56 -10.75
C THR A 90 -19.13 9.91 -12.20
N GLY A 91 -20.04 9.58 -13.12
CA GLY A 91 -20.00 9.98 -14.54
C GLY A 91 -21.11 10.94 -14.88
#